data_AF-A0A925IGG1-F1
#
_entry.id   AF-A0A925IGG1-F1
#
_cell.length_a   1.000
_cell.length_b   1.000
_cell.length_c   1.000
_cell.angle_alpha   90.00
_cell.angle_beta   90.00
_cell.angle_gamma   90.00
#
_symmetry.space_group_name_H-M   'P 1'
#
loop_
_entity.id
_entity.type
_entity.pdbx_description
1 polymer ?
#
loop_
_entity_poly.entity_id
_entity_poly.type
_entity_poly.pdbx_seq_one_letter_code
_entity_poly.pdbx_strand_id
1 'polypeptide(L)'
;EELTASGEVLKFDGFLKVYREDKDDDEMEEEANEGMLPPLAVDQQLPLKEMKATERFSRPPPRYTEASLVKKLEELGIGRPSTYAPTISTILKRGYVEKRDKEGVIRYYSVFILKGDEISKKLDSETTGAEKSKLFPSDLGLVVTDFLKQYFDNIMDYSFTARIEEEFDEVAEGKMKWSNVIEEFYTPFKKDVDETIETAERIKGERVLGVDPESGKPVVARMGRYGAMIQIGVADDEEKPRFAKVPTGQSIETITYEEAMNLFGAQGVMGQYEEKDVSVNVGRFGPYVKWGEEFISLPKGTDLSTVNLEKAIEAIQQKQVADAPVGTYDNKPITKGKGRFGPYIKWDGMFVNVPRRYNFDTLIQDEMNELLDAKVKKEANRYIQRWPDEKISVENARWGPVVKFGKKIVKLNFKPDGTKYTAEEAATIPLEDIKAMIAAQVPNAFGKKKAAPRKKAVPGLKKPAAKKKATGKKKEK
;
A
#
# COMPACT_ATOMS: atom_id res chain seq x y z
N GLU A 1 -35.42 -41.00 -22.64
CA GLU A 1 -34.00 -40.65 -22.58
C GLU A 1 -33.20 -41.93 -22.38
N GLU A 2 -32.04 -42.05 -23.00
CA GLU A 2 -31.11 -43.14 -22.73
C GLU A 2 -30.24 -42.76 -21.54
N LEU A 3 -30.10 -43.66 -20.56
CA LEU A 3 -29.22 -43.48 -19.41
C LEU A 3 -27.88 -44.13 -19.70
N THR A 4 -26.80 -43.38 -19.57
CA THR A 4 -25.43 -43.84 -19.78
C THR A 4 -24.65 -43.84 -18.48
N ALA A 5 -23.87 -44.89 -18.22
CA ALA A 5 -22.92 -44.96 -17.12
C ALA A 5 -21.55 -45.38 -17.64
N SER A 6 -20.50 -44.71 -17.19
CA SER A 6 -19.10 -45.05 -17.44
C SER A 6 -18.42 -45.36 -16.11
N GLY A 7 -17.45 -46.28 -16.13
CA GLY A 7 -16.65 -46.60 -14.95
C GLY A 7 -15.54 -47.57 -15.29
N GLU A 8 -14.55 -47.65 -14.41
CA GLU A 8 -13.34 -48.43 -14.62
C GLU A 8 -13.19 -49.52 -13.56
N VAL A 9 -12.53 -50.63 -13.90
CA VAL A 9 -12.24 -51.72 -12.96
C VAL A 9 -10.74 -51.90 -12.87
N LEU A 10 -10.19 -51.65 -11.68
CA LEU A 10 -8.77 -51.87 -11.39
C LEU A 10 -8.49 -53.38 -11.34
N LYS A 11 -7.86 -53.92 -12.39
CA LYS A 11 -7.54 -55.35 -12.48
C LYS A 11 -6.29 -55.75 -11.69
N PHE A 12 -5.36 -54.82 -11.49
CA PHE A 12 -4.10 -55.05 -10.79
C PHE A 12 -3.54 -53.75 -10.22
N ASP A 13 -3.21 -53.76 -8.94
CA ASP A 13 -2.84 -52.53 -8.21
C ASP A 13 -1.44 -52.00 -8.56
N GLY A 14 -0.50 -52.85 -9.00
CA GLY A 14 0.83 -52.42 -9.44
C GLY A 14 1.53 -51.46 -8.47
N PHE A 15 2.05 -50.35 -8.99
CA PHE A 15 2.73 -49.31 -8.20
C PHE A 15 1.77 -48.51 -7.30
N LEU A 16 0.46 -48.52 -7.57
CA LEU A 16 -0.57 -47.86 -6.74
C LEU A 16 -0.66 -48.47 -5.33
N LYS A 17 -0.08 -49.66 -5.13
CA LYS A 17 0.08 -50.29 -3.81
C LYS A 17 1.11 -49.57 -2.92
N VAL A 18 2.02 -48.81 -3.53
CA VAL A 18 3.14 -48.14 -2.84
C VAL A 18 3.05 -46.62 -2.96
N TYR A 19 2.44 -46.11 -4.03
CA TYR A 19 2.33 -44.68 -4.28
C TYR A 19 0.97 -44.32 -4.86
N ARG A 20 0.24 -43.43 -4.19
CA ARG A 20 -0.92 -42.75 -4.75
C ARG A 20 -0.57 -41.27 -4.77
N GLU A 21 -0.67 -40.66 -5.94
CA GLU A 21 -0.48 -39.23 -6.08
C GLU A 21 -1.67 -38.52 -5.42
N ASP A 22 -1.38 -37.63 -4.48
CA ASP A 22 -2.39 -36.76 -3.90
C ASP A 22 -2.82 -35.77 -4.98
N LYS A 23 -4.09 -35.85 -5.39
CA LYS A 23 -4.69 -34.93 -6.35
C LYS A 23 -5.09 -33.64 -5.64
N ASP A 24 -5.09 -32.52 -6.36
CA ASP A 24 -5.59 -31.26 -5.80
C ASP A 24 -7.08 -31.43 -5.42
N ASP A 25 -7.53 -30.76 -4.35
CA ASP A 25 -8.89 -30.89 -3.78
C ASP A 25 -10.01 -30.75 -4.86
N ASP A 26 -9.78 -29.92 -5.88
CA ASP A 26 -10.73 -29.67 -6.96
C ASP A 26 -10.82 -30.84 -7.97
N GLU A 27 -9.72 -31.56 -8.21
CA GLU A 27 -9.67 -32.73 -9.11
C GLU A 27 -10.28 -33.98 -8.45
N MET A 28 -10.18 -34.07 -7.11
CA MET A 28 -10.78 -35.18 -6.35
C MET A 28 -12.32 -35.21 -6.44
N GLU A 29 -12.99 -34.06 -6.57
CA GLU A 29 -14.46 -34.01 -6.69
C GLU A 29 -14.99 -34.55 -8.03
N GLU A 30 -14.22 -34.39 -9.12
CA GLU A 30 -14.65 -34.84 -10.45
C GLU A 30 -14.55 -36.37 -10.59
N GLU A 31 -13.46 -36.98 -10.12
CA GLU A 31 -13.25 -38.43 -10.19
C GLU A 31 -14.06 -39.24 -9.18
N ALA A 32 -14.53 -38.63 -8.07
CA ALA A 32 -15.37 -39.34 -7.11
C ALA A 32 -16.69 -39.87 -7.72
N ASN A 33 -17.07 -39.41 -8.92
CA ASN A 33 -18.21 -39.95 -9.68
C ASN A 33 -17.85 -41.13 -10.61
N GLU A 34 -16.58 -41.45 -10.82
CA GLU A 34 -16.14 -42.60 -11.62
C GLU A 34 -15.95 -43.84 -10.72
N GLY A 35 -17.07 -44.35 -10.21
CA GLY A 35 -17.08 -45.55 -9.39
C GLY A 35 -16.76 -46.83 -10.18
N MET A 36 -16.25 -47.85 -9.48
CA MET A 36 -16.17 -49.20 -10.03
C MET A 36 -17.57 -49.74 -10.33
N LEU A 37 -17.82 -50.10 -11.59
CA LEU A 37 -19.07 -50.72 -11.98
C LEU A 37 -19.09 -52.22 -11.65
N PRO A 38 -20.23 -52.79 -11.24
CA PRO A 38 -20.37 -54.23 -11.10
C PRO A 38 -20.29 -54.91 -12.49
N PRO A 39 -19.94 -56.20 -12.56
CA PRO A 39 -20.01 -56.94 -13.81
C PRO A 39 -21.46 -56.97 -14.32
N LEU A 40 -21.67 -56.53 -15.55
CA LEU A 40 -22.98 -56.49 -16.23
C LEU A 40 -22.95 -57.33 -17.51
N ALA A 41 -24.11 -57.86 -17.90
CA ALA A 41 -24.30 -58.55 -19.18
C ALA A 41 -25.21 -57.73 -20.12
N VAL A 42 -25.06 -57.93 -21.43
CA VAL A 42 -25.95 -57.35 -22.45
C VAL A 42 -27.38 -57.81 -22.17
N ASP A 43 -28.34 -56.89 -22.30
CA ASP A 43 -29.79 -57.10 -22.03
C ASP A 43 -30.15 -57.47 -20.57
N GLN A 44 -29.22 -57.38 -19.62
CA GLN A 44 -29.52 -57.56 -18.22
C GLN A 44 -30.56 -56.53 -17.76
N GLN A 45 -31.69 -57.00 -17.23
CA GLN A 45 -32.69 -56.10 -16.66
C GLN A 45 -32.17 -55.45 -15.38
N LEU A 46 -32.20 -54.12 -15.35
CA LEU A 46 -31.81 -53.32 -14.20
C LEU A 46 -33.05 -52.60 -13.64
N PRO A 47 -33.52 -52.96 -12.43
CA PRO A 47 -34.64 -52.28 -11.81
C PRO A 47 -34.23 -50.84 -11.43
N LEU A 48 -35.03 -49.86 -11.82
CA LEU A 48 -34.87 -48.49 -11.38
C LEU A 48 -35.19 -48.40 -9.88
N LYS A 49 -34.16 -48.17 -9.06
CA LYS A 49 -34.35 -47.97 -7.61
C LYS A 49 -34.81 -46.55 -7.28
N GLU A 50 -34.17 -45.57 -7.89
CA GLU A 50 -34.38 -44.14 -7.66
C GLU A 50 -33.84 -43.39 -8.88
N MET A 51 -34.53 -42.31 -9.29
CA MET A 51 -34.02 -41.36 -10.27
C MET A 51 -33.92 -39.98 -9.62
N LYS A 52 -32.71 -39.40 -9.63
CA LYS A 52 -32.42 -38.11 -9.02
C LYS A 52 -32.04 -37.09 -10.09
N ALA A 53 -32.92 -36.14 -10.37
CA ALA A 53 -32.60 -35.00 -11.23
C ALA A 53 -32.10 -33.84 -10.35
N THR A 54 -30.82 -33.52 -10.49
CA THR A 54 -30.14 -32.48 -9.69
C THR A 54 -29.85 -31.27 -10.58
N GLU A 55 -30.33 -30.09 -10.19
CA GLU A 55 -29.93 -28.84 -10.82
C GLU A 55 -28.43 -28.61 -10.59
N ARG A 56 -27.68 -28.43 -11.68
CA ARG A 56 -26.24 -28.18 -11.64
C ARG A 56 -25.92 -26.86 -12.32
N PHE A 57 -24.85 -26.23 -11.87
CA PHE A 57 -24.33 -24.99 -12.45
C PHE A 57 -22.91 -25.20 -12.92
N SER A 58 -22.53 -24.53 -14.00
CA SER A 58 -21.14 -24.48 -14.47
C SER A 58 -20.23 -23.85 -13.41
N ARG A 59 -19.04 -24.41 -13.25
CA ARG A 59 -17.98 -23.87 -12.39
C ARG A 59 -16.99 -23.08 -13.25
N PRO A 60 -16.46 -21.95 -12.76
CA PRO A 60 -15.37 -21.26 -13.45
C PRO A 60 -14.07 -22.09 -13.39
N PRO A 61 -13.09 -21.84 -14.26
CA PRO A 61 -11.77 -22.45 -14.14
C PRO A 61 -11.17 -22.18 -12.74
N PRO A 62 -10.53 -23.18 -12.12
CA PRO A 62 -9.96 -23.03 -10.79
C PRO A 62 -8.81 -22.02 -10.81
N ARG A 63 -8.63 -21.32 -9.70
CA ARG A 63 -7.45 -20.46 -9.52
C ARG A 63 -6.20 -21.30 -9.28
N TYR A 64 -5.06 -20.72 -9.65
CA TYR A 64 -3.77 -21.35 -9.42
C TYR A 64 -3.43 -21.45 -7.92
N THR A 65 -3.00 -22.63 -7.53
CA THR A 65 -2.12 -22.91 -6.39
C THR A 65 -0.66 -22.65 -6.81
N GLU A 66 0.28 -22.68 -5.85
CA GLU A 66 1.70 -22.64 -6.20
C GLU A 66 2.08 -23.84 -7.10
N ALA A 67 1.60 -25.04 -6.77
CA ALA A 67 1.85 -26.25 -7.54
C ALA A 67 1.28 -26.20 -8.95
N SER A 68 0.00 -25.84 -9.11
CA SER A 68 -0.62 -25.73 -10.44
C SER A 68 -0.05 -24.57 -11.27
N LEU A 69 0.44 -23.50 -10.64
CA LEU A 69 1.18 -22.46 -11.35
C LEU A 69 2.54 -22.98 -11.85
N VAL A 70 3.28 -23.74 -11.04
CA VAL A 70 4.54 -24.37 -11.47
C VAL A 70 4.28 -25.33 -12.63
N LYS A 71 3.29 -26.21 -12.51
CA LYS A 71 2.88 -27.13 -13.58
C LYS A 71 2.56 -26.34 -14.85
N LYS A 72 1.86 -25.20 -14.74
CA LYS A 72 1.52 -24.39 -15.91
C LYS A 72 2.73 -23.70 -16.54
N LEU A 73 3.67 -23.22 -15.74
CA LEU A 73 4.93 -22.63 -16.21
C LEU A 73 5.78 -23.67 -16.95
N GLU A 74 5.87 -24.88 -16.40
CA GLU A 74 6.57 -26.02 -17.01
C GLU A 74 5.93 -26.43 -18.35
N GLU A 75 4.61 -26.57 -18.41
CA GLU A 75 3.87 -26.86 -19.66
C GLU A 75 4.13 -25.82 -20.76
N LEU A 76 4.32 -24.56 -20.37
CA LEU A 76 4.57 -23.46 -21.31
C LEU A 76 6.06 -23.28 -21.63
N GLY A 77 6.97 -24.06 -21.02
CA GLY A 77 8.42 -23.91 -21.18
C GLY A 77 8.99 -22.64 -20.54
N ILE A 78 8.24 -22.00 -19.64
CA ILE A 78 8.63 -20.75 -18.99
C ILE A 78 9.28 -21.07 -17.64
N GLY A 79 10.56 -20.73 -17.51
CA GLY A 79 11.34 -21.05 -16.32
C GLY A 79 11.92 -22.46 -16.31
N ARG A 80 12.62 -22.80 -15.23
CA ARG A 80 13.41 -24.02 -15.04
C ARG A 80 13.27 -24.48 -13.58
N PRO A 81 13.66 -25.72 -13.23
CA PRO A 81 13.58 -26.22 -11.84
C PRO A 81 14.23 -25.29 -10.80
N SER A 82 15.27 -24.54 -11.21
CA SER A 82 15.95 -23.55 -10.38
C SER A 82 15.20 -22.22 -10.22
N THR A 83 14.23 -21.90 -11.09
CA THR A 83 13.57 -20.58 -11.15
C THR A 83 12.09 -20.59 -10.77
N TYR A 84 11.42 -21.75 -10.73
CA TYR A 84 10.00 -21.83 -10.35
C TYR A 84 9.70 -21.22 -8.97
N ALA A 85 10.31 -21.76 -7.91
CA ALA A 85 10.08 -21.27 -6.55
C ALA A 85 10.55 -19.81 -6.34
N PRO A 86 11.74 -19.38 -6.83
CA PRO A 86 12.13 -17.98 -6.76
C PRO A 86 11.19 -17.02 -7.49
N THR A 87 10.62 -17.42 -8.63
CA THR A 87 9.69 -16.59 -9.41
C THR A 87 8.40 -16.37 -8.61
N ILE A 88 7.80 -17.44 -8.09
CA ILE A 88 6.59 -17.37 -7.26
C ILE A 88 6.83 -16.53 -5.99
N SER A 89 7.95 -16.78 -5.30
CA SER A 89 8.34 -16.01 -4.12
C SER A 89 8.52 -14.51 -4.45
N THR A 90 9.07 -14.19 -5.62
CA THR A 90 9.30 -12.81 -6.05
C THR A 90 8.01 -12.06 -6.33
N ILE A 91 7.05 -12.67 -7.06
CA ILE A 91 5.77 -12.02 -7.38
C ILE A 91 4.90 -11.82 -6.14
N LEU A 92 4.96 -12.75 -5.18
CA LEU A 92 4.31 -12.62 -3.87
C LEU A 92 4.98 -11.51 -3.03
N LYS A 93 6.31 -11.52 -2.90
CA LYS A 93 7.07 -10.54 -2.10
C LYS A 93 6.93 -9.12 -2.63
N ARG A 94 6.83 -8.94 -3.96
CA ARG A 94 6.60 -7.64 -4.60
C ARG A 94 5.13 -7.22 -4.58
N GLY A 95 4.23 -8.07 -4.13
CA GLY A 95 2.80 -7.77 -3.99
C GLY A 95 2.06 -7.68 -5.33
N TYR A 96 2.54 -8.36 -6.38
CA TYR A 96 1.80 -8.50 -7.65
C TYR A 96 0.70 -9.55 -7.54
N VAL A 97 0.93 -10.54 -6.69
CA VAL A 97 0.01 -11.63 -6.39
C VAL A 97 -0.08 -11.77 -4.88
N GLU A 98 -1.24 -12.16 -4.39
CA GLU A 98 -1.53 -12.42 -2.99
C GLU A 98 -2.08 -13.83 -2.84
N LYS A 99 -1.64 -14.53 -1.79
CA LYS A 99 -2.23 -15.81 -1.38
C LYS A 99 -3.33 -15.51 -0.37
N ARG A 100 -4.57 -15.88 -0.67
CA ARG A 100 -5.70 -15.61 0.21
C ARG A 100 -6.75 -16.70 0.15
N ASP A 101 -7.54 -16.75 1.20
CA ASP A 101 -8.76 -17.53 1.25
C ASP A 101 -9.94 -16.62 0.84
N LYS A 102 -10.90 -17.18 0.12
CA LYS A 102 -12.18 -16.56 -0.21
C LYS A 102 -13.27 -17.46 0.34
N GLU A 103 -14.10 -16.91 1.22
CA GLU A 103 -15.27 -17.63 1.71
C GLU A 103 -16.26 -17.86 0.57
N GLY A 104 -16.83 -19.07 0.56
CA GLY A 104 -17.88 -19.42 -0.40
C GLY A 104 -19.21 -18.80 0.00
N VAL A 105 -20.08 -18.65 -0.98
CA VAL A 105 -21.46 -18.20 -0.79
C VAL A 105 -22.38 -19.41 -0.84
N ILE A 106 -23.36 -19.46 0.05
CA ILE A 106 -24.38 -20.51 0.01
C ILE A 106 -25.26 -20.28 -1.21
N ARG A 107 -25.37 -21.30 -2.06
CA ARG A 107 -26.29 -21.36 -3.19
C ARG A 107 -27.26 -22.51 -2.98
N TYR A 108 -28.54 -22.22 -3.20
CA TYR A 108 -29.59 -23.23 -3.19
C TYR A 108 -29.80 -23.82 -4.57
N TYR A 109 -30.09 -25.13 -4.63
CA TYR A 109 -30.38 -25.84 -5.87
C TYR A 109 -31.54 -26.82 -5.69
N SER A 110 -32.25 -27.08 -6.78
CA SER A 110 -33.40 -27.99 -6.78
C SER A 110 -32.98 -29.42 -7.05
N VAL A 111 -33.54 -30.35 -6.28
CA VAL A 111 -33.41 -31.80 -6.48
C VAL A 111 -34.79 -32.40 -6.62
N PHE A 112 -35.04 -33.09 -7.72
CA PHE A 112 -36.22 -33.92 -7.89
C PHE A 112 -35.85 -35.39 -7.72
N ILE A 113 -36.63 -36.11 -6.91
CA ILE A 113 -36.42 -37.52 -6.63
C ILE A 113 -37.69 -38.27 -7.05
N LEU A 114 -37.54 -39.20 -7.99
CA LEU A 114 -38.57 -40.15 -8.40
C LEU A 114 -38.29 -41.50 -7.74
N LYS A 115 -39.23 -41.98 -6.91
CA LYS A 115 -39.14 -43.28 -6.23
C LYS A 115 -40.52 -43.90 -6.13
N GLY A 116 -40.68 -45.11 -6.67
CA GLY A 116 -41.97 -45.81 -6.67
C GLY A 116 -43.11 -45.01 -7.31
N ASP A 117 -42.83 -44.39 -8.47
CA ASP A 117 -43.76 -43.53 -9.24
C ASP A 117 -44.21 -42.23 -8.55
N GLU A 118 -43.68 -41.89 -7.39
CA GLU A 118 -43.89 -40.59 -6.74
C GLU A 118 -42.71 -39.64 -6.96
N ILE A 119 -43.00 -38.40 -7.34
CA ILE A 119 -42.03 -37.33 -7.52
C ILE A 119 -42.05 -36.42 -6.29
N SER A 120 -40.91 -36.28 -5.64
CA SER A 120 -40.70 -35.31 -4.56
C SER A 120 -39.69 -34.23 -4.97
N LYS A 121 -39.95 -32.99 -4.56
CA LYS A 121 -39.03 -31.86 -4.75
C LYS A 121 -38.37 -31.52 -3.41
N LYS A 122 -37.04 -31.52 -3.40
CA LYS A 122 -36.21 -31.06 -2.27
C LYS A 122 -35.43 -29.82 -2.70
N LEU A 123 -35.30 -28.87 -1.78
CA LEU A 123 -34.45 -27.71 -1.91
C LEU A 123 -33.22 -27.97 -1.05
N ASP A 124 -32.05 -28.06 -1.68
CA ASP A 124 -30.78 -28.33 -1.01
C ASP A 124 -29.83 -27.14 -1.19
N SER A 125 -28.72 -27.13 -0.46
CA SER A 125 -27.75 -26.04 -0.52
C SER A 125 -26.33 -26.55 -0.67
N GLU A 126 -25.52 -25.83 -1.43
CA GLU A 126 -24.08 -26.03 -1.55
C GLU A 126 -23.34 -24.72 -1.30
N THR A 127 -22.09 -24.83 -0.86
CA THR A 127 -21.19 -23.67 -0.77
C THR A 127 -20.45 -23.55 -2.10
N THR A 128 -20.59 -22.42 -2.78
CA THR A 128 -19.94 -22.18 -4.09
C THR A 128 -18.99 -20.99 -4.05
N GLY A 129 -17.92 -21.05 -4.85
CA GLY A 129 -16.95 -19.96 -4.97
C GLY A 129 -16.01 -19.79 -3.78
N ALA A 130 -15.94 -20.80 -2.90
CA ALA A 130 -14.91 -20.87 -1.87
C ALA A 130 -13.55 -21.16 -2.52
N GLU A 131 -12.52 -20.42 -2.15
CA GLU A 131 -11.15 -20.63 -2.63
C GLU A 131 -10.24 -20.68 -1.41
N LYS A 132 -9.42 -21.71 -1.27
CA LYS A 132 -8.52 -21.85 -0.13
C LYS A 132 -7.07 -21.84 -0.62
N SER A 133 -6.26 -20.96 -0.06
CA SER A 133 -4.82 -20.87 -0.31
C SER A 133 -4.46 -20.71 -1.80
N LYS A 134 -5.34 -20.07 -2.57
CA LYS A 134 -5.14 -19.79 -3.99
C LYS A 134 -4.47 -18.44 -4.23
N LEU A 135 -3.88 -18.28 -5.41
CA LEU A 135 -3.22 -17.07 -5.87
C LEU A 135 -4.21 -16.10 -6.53
N PHE A 136 -4.20 -14.85 -6.07
CA PHE A 136 -5.02 -13.77 -6.61
C PHE A 136 -4.12 -12.64 -7.10
N PRO A 137 -4.32 -12.11 -8.33
CA PRO A 137 -3.61 -10.92 -8.75
C PRO A 137 -4.04 -9.73 -7.89
N SER A 138 -3.09 -8.89 -7.51
CA SER A 138 -3.37 -7.62 -6.85
C SER A 138 -3.67 -6.54 -7.89
N ASP A 139 -4.28 -5.43 -7.47
CA ASP A 139 -4.44 -4.25 -8.32
C ASP A 139 -3.12 -3.73 -8.88
N LEU A 140 -2.02 -3.87 -8.12
CA LEU A 140 -0.69 -3.52 -8.60
C LEU A 140 -0.23 -4.47 -9.70
N GLY A 141 -0.46 -5.78 -9.52
CA GLY A 141 -0.16 -6.79 -10.54
C GLY A 141 -0.89 -6.50 -11.84
N LEU A 142 -2.20 -6.26 -11.78
CA LEU A 142 -3.02 -5.96 -12.95
C LEU A 142 -2.56 -4.71 -13.68
N VAL A 143 -2.38 -3.58 -12.98
CA VAL A 143 -1.92 -2.33 -13.59
C VAL A 143 -0.54 -2.46 -14.25
N VAL A 144 0.37 -3.22 -13.62
CA VAL A 144 1.70 -3.47 -14.20
C VAL A 144 1.59 -4.38 -15.41
N THR A 145 0.81 -5.45 -15.35
CA THR A 145 0.59 -6.37 -16.46
C THR A 145 -0.03 -5.66 -17.67
N ASP A 146 -1.05 -4.83 -17.45
CA ASP A 146 -1.70 -4.06 -18.51
C ASP A 146 -0.77 -3.04 -19.15
N PHE A 147 0.02 -2.32 -18.33
CA PHE A 147 1.05 -1.42 -18.83
C PHE A 147 2.07 -2.18 -19.70
N LEU A 148 2.59 -3.30 -19.20
CA LEU A 148 3.59 -4.08 -19.94
C LEU A 148 3.00 -4.67 -21.21
N LYS A 149 1.77 -5.16 -21.19
CA LYS A 149 1.09 -5.70 -22.38
C LYS A 149 0.83 -4.62 -23.43
N GLN A 150 0.52 -3.40 -23.01
CA GLN A 150 0.26 -2.29 -23.94
C GLN A 150 1.51 -1.83 -24.69
N TYR A 151 2.67 -1.80 -24.02
CA TYR A 151 3.89 -1.20 -24.58
C TYR A 151 4.99 -2.22 -24.93
N PHE A 152 4.91 -3.44 -24.38
CA PHE A 152 5.93 -4.50 -24.52
C PHE A 152 5.29 -5.85 -24.88
N ASP A 153 4.31 -5.84 -25.79
CA ASP A 153 3.51 -7.02 -26.16
C ASP A 153 4.36 -8.24 -26.54
N ASN A 154 5.42 -8.04 -27.34
CA ASN A 154 6.32 -9.12 -27.76
C ASN A 154 7.01 -9.82 -26.58
N ILE A 155 7.42 -9.06 -25.55
CA ILE A 155 8.12 -9.62 -24.39
C ILE A 155 7.13 -10.26 -23.40
N MET A 156 5.88 -9.80 -23.40
CA MET A 156 4.80 -10.34 -22.59
C MET A 156 4.20 -11.63 -23.16
N ASP A 157 4.59 -12.03 -24.38
CA ASP A 157 4.18 -13.27 -25.00
C ASP A 157 4.84 -14.49 -24.32
N TYR A 158 4.04 -15.54 -24.10
CA TYR A 158 4.50 -16.76 -23.44
C TYR A 158 5.54 -17.50 -24.28
N SER A 159 5.36 -17.55 -25.60
CA SER A 159 6.30 -18.21 -26.50
C SER A 159 7.61 -17.44 -26.60
N PHE A 160 7.60 -16.11 -26.48
CA PHE A 160 8.83 -15.33 -26.37
C PHE A 160 9.69 -15.76 -25.18
N THR A 161 9.08 -15.85 -23.99
CA THR A 161 9.83 -16.23 -22.78
C THR A 161 10.35 -17.66 -22.87
N ALA A 162 9.54 -18.59 -23.40
CA ALA A 162 9.96 -19.97 -23.59
C ALA A 162 11.15 -20.12 -24.56
N ARG A 163 11.14 -19.37 -25.68
CA ARG A 163 12.25 -19.35 -26.64
C ARG A 163 13.54 -18.84 -26.02
N ILE A 164 13.49 -17.75 -25.26
CA ILE A 164 14.68 -17.19 -24.61
C ILE A 164 15.29 -18.19 -23.61
N GLU A 165 14.47 -18.91 -22.86
CA GLU A 165 14.96 -19.94 -21.95
C GLU A 165 15.65 -21.10 -22.72
N GLU A 166 15.12 -21.50 -23.87
CA GLU A 166 15.74 -22.49 -24.75
C GLU A 166 17.07 -21.98 -25.36
N GLU A 167 17.12 -20.72 -25.79
CA GLU A 167 18.36 -20.08 -26.26
C GLU A 167 19.45 -20.06 -25.17
N PHE A 168 19.06 -19.84 -23.91
CA PHE A 168 20.00 -19.93 -22.78
C PHE A 168 20.53 -21.35 -22.55
N ASP A 169 19.69 -22.38 -22.74
CA ASP A 169 20.14 -23.77 -22.67
C ASP A 169 21.12 -24.07 -23.82
N GLU A 170 20.85 -23.59 -25.04
CA GLU A 170 21.77 -23.74 -26.17
C GLU A 170 23.12 -23.03 -25.94
N VAL A 171 23.10 -21.86 -25.30
CA VAL A 171 24.33 -21.16 -24.87
C VAL A 171 25.08 -21.97 -23.83
N ALA A 172 24.39 -22.55 -22.84
CA ALA A 172 25.00 -23.37 -21.79
C ALA A 172 25.66 -24.64 -22.36
N GLU A 173 25.06 -25.22 -23.39
CA GLU A 173 25.61 -26.37 -24.13
C GLU A 173 26.71 -25.99 -25.14
N GLY A 174 26.96 -24.68 -25.34
CA GLY A 174 27.97 -24.18 -26.27
C GLY A 174 27.54 -24.22 -27.74
N LYS A 175 26.25 -24.41 -28.03
CA LYS A 175 25.66 -24.40 -29.37
C LYS A 175 25.48 -22.97 -29.90
N MET A 176 25.28 -22.00 -29.02
CA MET A 176 25.14 -20.59 -29.35
C MET A 176 26.14 -19.69 -28.62
N LYS A 177 26.47 -18.54 -29.24
CA LYS A 177 27.29 -17.50 -28.60
C LYS A 177 26.38 -16.54 -27.82
N TRP A 178 26.60 -16.44 -26.51
CA TRP A 178 25.83 -15.57 -25.62
C TRP A 178 25.77 -14.10 -26.09
N SER A 179 26.83 -13.60 -26.74
CA SER A 179 26.90 -12.23 -27.24
C SER A 179 25.82 -11.94 -28.28
N ASN A 180 25.52 -12.92 -29.14
CA ASN A 180 24.55 -12.77 -30.22
C ASN A 180 23.14 -12.73 -29.63
N VAL A 181 22.82 -13.66 -28.72
CA VAL A 181 21.54 -13.71 -28.00
C VAL A 181 21.25 -12.36 -27.31
N ILE A 182 22.24 -11.80 -26.61
CA ILE A 182 22.08 -10.51 -25.93
C ILE A 182 21.90 -9.34 -26.92
N GLU A 183 22.64 -9.32 -28.03
CA GLU A 183 22.53 -8.26 -29.04
C GLU A 183 21.16 -8.29 -29.75
N GLU A 184 20.69 -9.47 -30.11
CA GLU A 184 19.39 -9.72 -30.74
C GLU A 184 18.23 -9.35 -29.83
N PHE A 185 18.34 -9.61 -28.52
CA PHE A 185 17.36 -9.16 -27.53
C PHE A 185 17.41 -7.65 -27.29
N TYR A 186 18.59 -7.11 -26.99
CA TYR A 186 18.72 -5.77 -26.41
C TYR A 186 18.44 -4.66 -27.43
N THR A 187 18.82 -4.86 -28.70
CA THR A 187 18.67 -3.85 -29.74
C THR A 187 17.20 -3.44 -29.98
N PRO A 188 16.26 -4.38 -30.24
CA PRO A 188 14.85 -4.03 -30.35
C PRO A 188 14.25 -3.61 -29.01
N PHE A 189 14.58 -4.30 -27.90
CA PHE A 189 14.04 -3.95 -26.59
C PHE A 189 14.38 -2.50 -26.18
N LYS A 190 15.61 -2.05 -26.45
CA LYS A 190 16.03 -0.69 -26.12
C LYS A 190 15.22 0.35 -26.90
N LYS A 191 14.90 0.06 -28.17
CA LYS A 191 14.04 0.92 -28.98
C LYS A 191 12.63 1.00 -28.38
N ASP A 192 12.04 -0.13 -28.01
CA ASP A 192 10.71 -0.15 -27.38
C ASP A 192 10.70 0.63 -26.05
N VAL A 193 11.77 0.52 -25.26
CA VAL A 193 11.94 1.30 -24.02
C VAL A 193 12.00 2.80 -24.30
N ASP A 194 12.79 3.23 -25.29
CA ASP A 194 12.94 4.65 -25.63
C ASP A 194 11.63 5.24 -26.16
N GLU A 195 10.95 4.52 -27.06
CA GLU A 195 9.62 4.91 -27.57
C GLU A 195 8.60 4.99 -26.43
N THR A 196 8.61 4.01 -25.52
CA THR A 196 7.71 4.01 -24.35
C THR A 196 8.01 5.18 -23.42
N ILE A 197 9.27 5.54 -23.18
CA ILE A 197 9.61 6.70 -22.33
C ILE A 197 9.09 8.01 -22.93
N GLU A 198 9.11 8.14 -24.25
CA GLU A 198 8.63 9.35 -24.95
C GLU A 198 7.11 9.40 -25.08
N THR A 199 6.46 8.26 -25.32
CA THR A 199 5.05 8.19 -25.70
C THR A 199 4.13 7.72 -24.59
N ALA A 200 4.64 7.01 -23.58
CA ALA A 200 3.80 6.52 -22.50
C ALA A 200 3.30 7.69 -21.67
N GLU A 201 1.99 7.92 -21.72
CA GLU A 201 1.33 8.64 -20.67
C GLU A 201 1.60 7.90 -19.36
N ARG A 202 1.86 8.64 -18.28
CA ARG A 202 1.92 8.02 -16.95
C ARG A 202 0.57 7.36 -16.71
N ILE A 203 0.48 6.03 -16.87
CA ILE A 203 -0.70 5.27 -16.50
C ILE A 203 -0.91 5.53 -15.02
N LYS A 204 -1.91 6.34 -14.69
CA LYS A 204 -2.24 6.64 -13.30
C LYS A 204 -3.02 5.50 -12.64
N GLY A 205 -3.36 4.46 -13.42
CA GLY A 205 -4.28 3.41 -13.01
C GLY A 205 -5.58 4.02 -12.47
N GLU A 206 -6.05 5.11 -13.08
CA GLU A 206 -7.17 5.92 -12.62
C GLU A 206 -8.44 5.53 -13.37
N ARG A 207 -9.47 5.09 -12.64
CA ARG A 207 -10.80 4.79 -13.16
C ARG A 207 -11.81 5.72 -12.51
N VAL A 208 -12.48 6.53 -13.32
CA VAL A 208 -13.54 7.42 -12.83
C VAL A 208 -14.80 6.60 -12.58
N LEU A 209 -15.29 6.61 -11.35
CA LEU A 209 -16.49 5.86 -10.93
C LEU A 209 -17.77 6.70 -11.05
N GLY A 210 -17.66 8.02 -10.87
CA GLY A 210 -18.81 8.92 -10.89
C GLY A 210 -18.52 10.27 -10.26
N VAL A 211 -19.57 10.93 -9.80
CA VAL A 211 -19.51 12.24 -9.11
C VAL A 211 -20.16 12.10 -7.74
N ASP A 212 -19.54 12.67 -6.71
CA ASP A 212 -20.07 12.71 -5.35
C ASP A 212 -21.25 13.71 -5.27
N PRO A 213 -22.44 13.33 -4.78
CA PRO A 213 -23.61 14.20 -4.74
C PRO A 213 -23.49 15.35 -3.73
N GLU A 214 -22.70 15.18 -2.66
CA GLU A 214 -22.53 16.20 -1.63
C GLU A 214 -21.58 17.31 -2.07
N SER A 215 -20.40 16.94 -2.60
CA SER A 215 -19.37 17.91 -3.00
C SER A 215 -19.40 18.28 -4.49
N GLY A 216 -20.11 17.53 -5.32
CA GLY A 216 -20.13 17.70 -6.79
C GLY A 216 -18.80 17.31 -7.47
N LYS A 217 -17.92 16.58 -6.78
CA LYS A 217 -16.56 16.27 -7.21
C LYS A 217 -16.42 14.87 -7.80
N PRO A 218 -15.44 14.64 -8.70
CA PRO A 218 -15.24 13.32 -9.28
C PRO A 218 -14.77 12.31 -8.22
N VAL A 219 -15.31 11.09 -8.30
CA VAL A 219 -14.91 9.92 -7.52
C VAL A 219 -14.06 9.03 -8.42
N VAL A 220 -12.82 8.77 -8.02
CA VAL A 220 -11.82 8.08 -8.83
C VAL A 220 -11.19 6.94 -8.04
N ALA A 221 -11.23 5.72 -8.57
CA ALA A 221 -10.42 4.60 -8.09
C ALA A 221 -9.02 4.67 -8.70
N ARG A 222 -7.97 4.61 -7.88
CA ARG A 222 -6.60 4.74 -8.37
C ARG A 222 -5.54 4.05 -7.54
N MET A 223 -4.39 3.84 -8.15
CA MET A 223 -3.17 3.42 -7.45
C MET A 223 -2.46 4.63 -6.83
N GLY A 224 -2.30 4.61 -5.51
CA GLY A 224 -1.53 5.60 -4.76
C GLY A 224 -0.18 5.05 -4.28
N ARG A 225 0.63 5.91 -3.64
CA ARG A 225 1.91 5.50 -3.01
C ARG A 225 1.75 4.46 -1.89
N TYR A 226 0.53 4.23 -1.43
CA TYR A 226 0.19 3.33 -0.33
C TYR A 226 -0.77 2.20 -0.76
N GLY A 227 -0.88 1.97 -2.07
CA GLY A 227 -1.77 0.96 -2.64
C GLY A 227 -3.06 1.55 -3.23
N ALA A 228 -3.99 0.65 -3.54
CA ALA A 228 -5.30 0.94 -4.11
C ALA A 228 -6.15 1.83 -3.19
N MET A 229 -6.73 2.88 -3.76
CA MET A 229 -7.51 3.87 -3.03
C MET A 229 -8.58 4.52 -3.89
N ILE A 230 -9.67 4.93 -3.25
CA ILE A 230 -10.67 5.83 -3.84
C ILE A 230 -10.35 7.26 -3.43
N GLN A 231 -10.48 8.19 -4.37
CA GLN A 231 -10.28 9.61 -4.20
C GLN A 231 -11.56 10.37 -4.59
N ILE A 232 -12.01 11.28 -3.72
CA ILE A 232 -13.06 12.26 -4.05
C ILE A 232 -12.41 13.63 -4.18
N GLY A 233 -12.59 14.29 -5.33
CA GLY A 233 -12.01 15.61 -5.63
C GLY A 233 -10.63 15.56 -6.26
N VAL A 234 -10.12 16.73 -6.65
CA VAL A 234 -8.81 16.90 -7.29
C VAL A 234 -7.85 17.63 -6.35
N ALA A 235 -6.55 17.34 -6.49
CA ALA A 235 -5.53 17.87 -5.59
C ALA A 235 -5.30 19.39 -5.69
N ASP A 236 -5.72 20.01 -6.79
CA ASP A 236 -5.58 21.44 -7.08
C ASP A 236 -6.81 22.27 -6.68
N ASP A 237 -7.81 21.66 -6.04
CA ASP A 237 -9.01 22.36 -5.57
C ASP A 237 -8.76 23.06 -4.21
N GLU A 238 -9.55 24.09 -3.87
CA GLU A 238 -9.44 24.81 -2.59
C GLU A 238 -9.69 23.87 -1.40
N GLU A 239 -10.60 22.92 -1.59
CA GLU A 239 -10.89 21.86 -0.64
C GLU A 239 -10.04 20.62 -0.90
N LYS A 240 -9.39 20.12 0.15
CA LYS A 240 -8.51 18.96 0.04
C LYS A 240 -9.29 17.71 -0.40
N PRO A 241 -8.73 16.91 -1.32
CA PRO A 241 -9.35 15.66 -1.73
C PRO A 241 -9.45 14.69 -0.55
N ARG A 242 -10.55 13.93 -0.52
CA ARG A 242 -10.79 12.86 0.46
C ARG A 242 -10.31 11.53 -0.10
N PHE A 243 -9.84 10.66 0.77
CA PHE A 243 -9.27 9.37 0.39
C PHE A 243 -9.82 8.23 1.25
N ALA A 244 -10.14 7.12 0.60
CA ALA A 244 -10.48 5.85 1.25
C ALA A 244 -9.60 4.74 0.67
N LYS A 245 -9.10 3.84 1.52
CA LYS A 245 -8.32 2.68 1.07
C LYS A 245 -9.28 1.61 0.54
N VAL A 246 -8.94 0.98 -0.58
CA VAL A 246 -9.68 -0.20 -1.06
C VAL A 246 -9.34 -1.39 -0.16
N PRO A 247 -10.34 -2.08 0.45
CA PRO A 247 -10.10 -3.25 1.29
C PRO A 247 -9.44 -4.40 0.52
N THR A 248 -8.63 -5.20 1.23
CA THR A 248 -8.10 -6.46 0.70
C THR A 248 -9.26 -7.38 0.33
N GLY A 249 -9.40 -7.75 -0.93
CA GLY A 249 -10.62 -8.42 -1.39
C GLY A 249 -11.23 -7.79 -2.64
N GLN A 250 -11.30 -6.46 -2.62
CA GLN A 250 -11.83 -5.61 -3.68
C GLN A 250 -10.72 -5.12 -4.61
N SER A 251 -11.10 -4.68 -5.80
CA SER A 251 -10.16 -4.21 -6.83
C SER A 251 -10.58 -2.85 -7.37
N ILE A 252 -9.61 -1.99 -7.70
CA ILE A 252 -9.87 -0.71 -8.38
C ILE A 252 -10.51 -0.89 -9.77
N GLU A 253 -10.45 -2.09 -10.35
CA GLU A 253 -11.05 -2.41 -11.65
C GLU A 253 -12.51 -2.85 -11.53
N THR A 254 -12.88 -3.54 -10.45
CA THR A 254 -14.21 -4.11 -10.29
C THR A 254 -15.08 -3.37 -9.29
N ILE A 255 -14.50 -2.57 -8.38
CA ILE A 255 -15.25 -1.85 -7.35
C ILE A 255 -16.30 -0.94 -7.99
N THR A 256 -17.54 -1.03 -7.52
CA THR A 256 -18.65 -0.21 -8.00
C THR A 256 -18.63 1.18 -7.34
N TYR A 257 -19.38 2.12 -7.92
CA TYR A 257 -19.55 3.45 -7.32
C TYR A 257 -20.14 3.35 -5.91
N GLU A 258 -21.17 2.52 -5.71
CA GLU A 258 -21.83 2.34 -4.42
C GLU A 258 -20.87 1.79 -3.35
N GLU A 259 -20.12 0.73 -3.68
CA GLU A 259 -19.10 0.16 -2.79
C GLU A 259 -18.02 1.20 -2.44
N ALA A 260 -17.56 1.95 -3.44
CA ALA A 260 -16.56 3.00 -3.25
C ALA A 260 -17.05 4.13 -2.32
N MET A 261 -18.31 4.54 -2.45
CA MET A 261 -18.93 5.53 -1.56
C MET A 261 -19.12 5.00 -0.14
N ASN A 262 -19.46 3.71 0.02
CA ASN A 262 -19.54 3.07 1.34
C ASN A 262 -18.21 3.12 2.11
N LEU A 263 -17.07 3.10 1.41
CA LEU A 263 -15.75 3.26 2.05
C LEU A 263 -15.55 4.63 2.69
N PHE A 264 -16.24 5.67 2.21
CA PHE A 264 -16.27 7.00 2.83
C PHE A 264 -17.34 7.12 3.91
N GLY A 265 -18.43 6.34 3.82
CA GLY A 265 -19.45 6.26 4.86
C GLY A 265 -18.91 5.72 6.19
N ALA A 266 -17.89 4.86 6.15
CA ALA A 266 -17.17 4.37 7.34
C ALA A 266 -16.29 5.44 8.05
N GLN A 267 -16.07 6.60 7.41
CA GLN A 267 -15.33 7.75 7.99
C GLN A 267 -16.30 8.80 8.58
N GLY A 268 -17.27 8.33 9.37
CA GLY A 268 -18.17 9.18 10.15
C GLY A 268 -17.67 9.40 11.60
N VAL A 269 -18.34 10.29 12.32
CA VAL A 269 -18.21 10.37 13.78
C VAL A 269 -18.64 9.01 14.35
N MET A 270 -17.69 8.29 14.95
CA MET A 270 -17.93 6.97 15.58
C MET A 270 -18.66 7.09 16.91
N GLY A 271 -18.74 8.30 17.47
CA GLY A 271 -19.38 8.64 18.72
C GLY A 271 -18.76 9.89 19.35
N GLN A 272 -19.15 10.20 20.57
CA GLN A 272 -18.57 11.29 21.37
C GLN A 272 -17.88 10.72 22.60
N TYR A 273 -16.73 11.30 22.96
CA TYR A 273 -16.01 11.03 24.19
C TYR A 273 -15.60 12.36 24.81
N GLU A 274 -15.99 12.61 26.06
CA GLU A 274 -15.80 13.91 26.76
C GLU A 274 -16.31 15.11 25.93
N GLU A 275 -17.54 15.00 25.40
CA GLU A 275 -18.21 16.04 24.56
C GLU A 275 -17.47 16.40 23.26
N LYS A 276 -16.43 15.65 22.89
CA LYS A 276 -15.71 15.80 21.63
C LYS A 276 -16.02 14.63 20.70
N ASP A 277 -16.23 14.93 19.43
CA ASP A 277 -16.42 13.91 18.39
C ASP A 277 -15.18 13.05 18.21
N VAL A 278 -15.38 11.74 18.12
CA VAL A 278 -14.36 10.74 17.85
C VAL A 278 -14.56 10.19 16.45
N SER A 279 -13.51 10.20 15.62
CA SER A 279 -13.52 9.54 14.32
C SER A 279 -12.15 8.93 14.02
N VAL A 280 -12.11 7.89 13.19
CA VAL A 280 -10.85 7.22 12.83
C VAL A 280 -10.63 7.40 11.33
N ASN A 281 -9.46 7.91 10.96
CA ASN A 281 -9.13 8.32 9.61
C ASN A 281 -7.71 7.91 9.24
N VAL A 282 -7.38 7.94 7.95
CA VAL A 282 -6.00 7.74 7.46
C VAL A 282 -5.45 9.05 6.91
N GLY A 283 -4.34 9.48 7.50
CA GLY A 283 -3.64 10.70 7.11
C GLY A 283 -2.31 10.40 6.40
N ARG A 284 -1.58 11.46 6.03
CA ARG A 284 -0.28 11.34 5.33
C ARG A 284 0.81 10.57 6.10
N PHE A 285 0.62 10.32 7.39
CA PHE A 285 1.57 9.66 8.29
C PHE A 285 1.12 8.30 8.83
N GLY A 286 -0.10 7.87 8.53
CA GLY A 286 -0.70 6.64 9.05
C GLY A 286 -2.15 6.81 9.53
N PRO A 287 -2.78 5.74 10.02
CA PRO A 287 -4.08 5.79 10.67
C PRO A 287 -4.02 6.60 11.97
N TYR A 288 -5.09 7.33 12.27
CA TYR A 288 -5.19 8.16 13.47
C TYR A 288 -6.64 8.26 13.97
N VAL A 289 -6.80 8.44 15.27
CA VAL A 289 -8.05 8.88 15.90
C VAL A 289 -8.06 10.40 15.95
N LYS A 290 -9.11 11.02 15.41
CA LYS A 290 -9.42 12.44 15.58
C LYS A 290 -10.38 12.57 16.75
N TRP A 291 -10.00 13.33 17.76
CA TRP A 291 -10.79 13.61 18.96
C TRP A 291 -10.94 15.13 19.11
N GLY A 292 -12.07 15.68 18.67
CA GLY A 292 -12.22 17.14 18.50
C GLY A 292 -11.21 17.69 17.49
N GLU A 293 -10.27 18.53 17.94
CA GLU A 293 -9.15 19.05 17.14
C GLU A 293 -7.84 18.26 17.30
N GLU A 294 -7.82 17.26 18.19
CA GLU A 294 -6.62 16.48 18.52
C GLU A 294 -6.48 15.26 17.62
N PHE A 295 -5.23 14.90 17.33
CA PHE A 295 -4.86 13.80 16.43
C PHE A 295 -4.00 12.77 17.17
N ILE A 296 -4.56 11.61 17.48
CA ILE A 296 -3.87 10.50 18.14
C ILE A 296 -3.43 9.49 17.07
N SER A 297 -2.12 9.27 16.93
CA SER A 297 -1.60 8.33 15.93
C SER A 297 -1.83 6.89 16.35
N LEU A 298 -2.35 6.06 15.44
CA LEU A 298 -2.46 4.62 15.62
C LEU A 298 -1.22 3.91 15.03
N PRO A 299 -0.93 2.66 15.44
CA PRO A 299 0.14 1.87 14.85
C PRO A 299 0.06 1.81 13.32
N LYS A 300 1.21 1.82 12.66
CA LYS A 300 1.25 1.69 11.19
C LYS A 300 0.77 0.29 10.80
N GLY A 301 -0.19 0.22 9.87
CA GLY A 301 -0.80 -1.03 9.44
C GLY A 301 -2.08 -1.41 10.20
N THR A 302 -2.55 -0.61 11.15
CA THR A 302 -3.87 -0.80 11.76
C THR A 302 -4.95 -0.74 10.69
N ASP A 303 -5.75 -1.81 10.60
CA ASP A 303 -6.93 -1.84 9.76
C ASP A 303 -8.05 -1.03 10.43
N LEU A 304 -8.49 0.04 9.76
CA LEU A 304 -9.55 0.93 10.23
C LEU A 304 -10.86 0.20 10.47
N SER A 305 -11.15 -0.84 9.68
CA SER A 305 -12.39 -1.62 9.82
C SER A 305 -12.49 -2.33 11.18
N THR A 306 -11.33 -2.59 11.81
CA THR A 306 -11.22 -3.30 13.10
C THR A 306 -11.20 -2.37 14.31
N VAL A 307 -11.18 -1.05 14.10
CA VAL A 307 -11.14 -0.03 15.16
C VAL A 307 -12.57 0.43 15.46
N ASN A 308 -13.11 -0.05 16.58
CA ASN A 308 -14.39 0.40 17.13
C ASN A 308 -14.18 1.63 18.04
N LEU A 309 -15.29 2.24 18.48
CA LEU A 309 -15.28 3.39 19.39
C LEU A 309 -14.49 3.11 20.68
N GLU A 310 -14.60 1.90 21.24
CA GLU A 310 -13.90 1.50 22.47
C GLU A 310 -12.37 1.52 22.30
N LYS A 311 -11.84 0.92 21.22
CA LYS A 311 -10.40 0.97 20.90
C LYS A 311 -9.92 2.39 20.60
N ALA A 312 -10.78 3.22 19.99
CA ALA A 312 -10.47 4.62 19.76
C ALA A 312 -10.37 5.40 21.09
N ILE A 313 -11.28 5.16 22.04
CA ILE A 313 -11.25 5.72 23.39
C ILE A 313 -10.00 5.23 24.15
N GLU A 314 -9.65 3.96 24.06
CA GLU A 314 -8.43 3.42 24.68
C GLU A 314 -7.18 4.15 24.19
N ALA A 315 -7.07 4.38 22.87
CA ALA A 315 -5.96 5.14 22.30
C ALA A 315 -5.94 6.61 22.78
N ILE A 316 -7.11 7.24 22.94
CA ILE A 316 -7.24 8.58 23.51
C ILE A 316 -6.76 8.59 24.96
N GLN A 317 -7.21 7.65 25.80
CA GLN A 317 -6.83 7.54 27.21
C GLN A 317 -5.33 7.29 27.39
N GLN A 318 -4.75 6.38 26.60
CA GLN A 318 -3.31 6.15 26.61
C GLN A 318 -2.53 7.42 26.27
N LYS A 319 -3.04 8.23 25.34
CA LYS A 319 -2.44 9.51 24.96
C LYS A 319 -2.57 10.55 26.06
N GLN A 320 -3.74 10.66 26.71
CA GLN A 320 -3.97 11.53 27.86
C GLN A 320 -3.05 11.19 29.04
N VAL A 321 -2.87 9.89 29.34
CA VAL A 321 -1.94 9.43 30.39
C VAL A 321 -0.49 9.74 30.02
N ALA A 322 -0.11 9.60 28.75
CA ALA A 322 1.24 9.94 28.30
C ALA A 322 1.52 11.46 28.35
N ASP A 323 0.51 12.29 28.09
CA ASP A 323 0.63 13.75 28.13
C ASP A 323 0.28 14.35 29.51
N ALA A 324 -0.07 13.51 30.49
CA ALA A 324 -0.33 13.94 31.86
C ALA A 324 0.95 14.55 32.50
N PRO A 325 0.83 15.70 33.19
CA PRO A 325 1.96 16.29 33.89
C PRO A 325 2.49 15.34 34.97
N VAL A 326 3.77 15.01 34.90
CA VAL A 326 4.47 14.21 35.91
C VAL A 326 5.14 15.06 36.99
N GLY A 327 5.17 16.37 36.79
CA GLY A 327 5.78 17.33 37.69
C GLY A 327 5.63 18.76 37.18
N THR A 328 6.12 19.72 37.95
CA THR A 328 6.13 21.15 37.58
C THR A 328 7.53 21.72 37.78
N TYR A 329 8.03 22.47 36.81
CA TYR A 329 9.26 23.23 36.93
C TYR A 329 9.02 24.63 36.40
N ASP A 330 9.40 25.65 37.18
CA ASP A 330 9.16 27.07 36.87
C ASP A 330 7.69 27.36 36.48
N ASN A 331 6.75 26.86 37.30
CA ASN A 331 5.29 26.98 37.09
C ASN A 331 4.74 26.42 35.77
N LYS A 332 5.53 25.63 35.03
CA LYS A 332 5.11 24.95 33.80
C LYS A 332 5.13 23.43 33.96
N PRO A 333 4.19 22.69 33.35
CA PRO A 333 4.10 21.24 33.48
C PRO A 333 5.24 20.52 32.75
N ILE A 334 5.72 19.43 33.34
CA ILE A 334 6.67 18.48 32.75
C ILE A 334 5.90 17.24 32.30
N THR A 335 6.14 16.77 31.08
CA THR A 335 5.57 15.49 30.59
C THR A 335 6.68 14.49 30.25
N LYS A 336 6.40 13.18 30.41
CA LYS A 336 7.35 12.11 30.09
C LYS A 336 6.98 11.40 28.79
N GLY A 337 7.98 11.00 28.00
CA GLY A 337 7.73 10.26 26.75
C GLY A 337 8.88 9.35 26.33
N LYS A 338 8.60 8.40 25.43
CA LYS A 338 9.60 7.54 24.79
C LYS A 338 9.65 7.87 23.29
N GLY A 339 10.82 8.23 22.77
CA GLY A 339 10.99 8.61 21.37
C GLY A 339 12.10 7.80 20.67
N ARG A 340 12.33 8.08 19.38
CA ARG A 340 13.37 7.41 18.55
C ARG A 340 14.80 7.51 19.12
N PHE A 341 15.04 8.41 20.07
CA PHE A 341 16.34 8.64 20.70
C PHE A 341 16.37 8.22 22.19
N GLY A 342 15.39 7.44 22.64
CA GLY A 342 15.25 7.00 24.03
C GLY A 342 14.20 7.77 24.84
N PRO A 343 14.09 7.48 26.15
CA PRO A 343 13.21 8.19 27.07
C PRO A 343 13.58 9.68 27.21
N TYR A 344 12.58 10.54 27.35
CA TYR A 344 12.76 11.98 27.50
C TYR A 344 11.69 12.59 28.40
N ILE A 345 12.02 13.75 28.99
CA ILE A 345 11.07 14.67 29.61
C ILE A 345 10.91 15.90 28.72
N LYS A 346 9.70 16.45 28.63
CA LYS A 346 9.36 17.63 27.84
C LYS A 346 8.87 18.72 28.78
N TRP A 347 9.44 19.91 28.61
CA TRP A 347 9.12 21.10 29.40
C TRP A 347 9.30 22.35 28.54
N ASP A 348 8.30 23.23 28.48
CA ASP A 348 8.31 24.50 27.72
C ASP A 348 8.80 24.41 26.26
N GLY A 349 8.46 23.32 25.57
CA GLY A 349 8.92 23.03 24.21
C GLY A 349 10.35 22.48 24.09
N MET A 350 11.09 22.39 25.20
CA MET A 350 12.37 21.71 25.29
C MET A 350 12.18 20.21 25.53
N PHE A 351 13.08 19.42 24.93
CA PHE A 351 13.14 17.97 25.10
C PHE A 351 14.47 17.62 25.78
N VAL A 352 14.40 16.98 26.94
CA VAL A 352 15.56 16.52 27.71
C VAL A 352 15.59 15.01 27.71
N ASN A 353 16.62 14.43 27.11
CA ASN A 353 16.82 12.98 27.12
C ASN A 353 17.19 12.54 28.54
N VAL A 354 16.57 11.45 29.02
CA VAL A 354 16.85 10.86 30.33
C VAL A 354 18.00 9.86 30.17
N PRO A 355 19.20 10.14 30.71
CA PRO A 355 20.32 9.22 30.63
C PRO A 355 20.05 7.90 31.35
N ARG A 356 20.69 6.80 30.92
CA ARG A 356 20.53 5.45 31.49
C ARG A 356 20.81 5.33 33.00
N ARG A 357 21.46 6.32 33.61
CA ARG A 357 21.74 6.37 35.05
C ARG A 357 20.49 6.66 35.90
N TYR A 358 19.45 7.25 35.30
CA TYR A 358 18.17 7.47 35.95
C TYR A 358 17.18 6.40 35.52
N ASN A 359 16.31 6.00 36.44
CA ASN A 359 15.21 5.10 36.13
C ASN A 359 14.02 5.92 35.61
N PHE A 360 13.75 5.83 34.30
CA PHE A 360 12.69 6.59 33.64
C PHE A 360 11.30 6.35 34.24
N ASP A 361 11.03 5.13 34.70
CA ASP A 361 9.68 4.77 35.17
C ASP A 361 9.41 5.29 36.59
N THR A 362 10.47 5.59 37.37
CA THR A 362 10.39 6.07 38.76
C THR A 362 11.08 7.42 38.98
N LEU A 363 11.18 8.26 37.94
CA LEU A 363 11.87 9.55 38.02
C LEU A 363 11.19 10.48 39.03
N ILE A 364 11.94 10.99 40.00
CA ILE A 364 11.41 11.92 41.02
C ILE A 364 11.55 13.39 40.59
N GLN A 365 10.79 14.28 41.23
CA GLN A 365 10.76 15.71 40.90
C GLN A 365 12.16 16.37 40.93
N ASP A 366 12.99 16.02 41.91
CA ASP A 366 14.33 16.60 42.03
C ASP A 366 15.26 16.18 40.90
N GLU A 367 15.15 14.93 40.42
CA GLU A 367 15.91 14.44 39.25
C GLU A 367 15.43 15.11 37.96
N MET A 368 14.13 15.37 37.83
CA MET A 368 13.58 16.14 36.71
C MET A 368 14.12 17.57 36.71
N ASN A 369 14.15 18.22 37.88
CA ASN A 369 14.71 19.56 38.05
C ASN A 369 16.21 19.58 37.68
N GLU A 370 16.99 18.59 38.14
CA GLU A 370 18.42 18.48 37.81
C GLU A 370 18.66 18.36 36.29
N LEU A 371 17.88 17.49 35.62
CA LEU A 371 17.98 17.30 34.18
C LEU A 371 17.59 18.56 33.40
N LEU A 372 16.56 19.28 33.87
CA LEU A 372 16.12 20.53 33.28
C LEU A 372 17.14 21.65 33.51
N ASP A 373 17.66 21.81 34.72
CA ASP A 373 18.71 22.77 35.06
C ASP A 373 19.98 22.56 34.21
N ALA A 374 20.42 21.30 34.07
CA ALA A 374 21.56 20.95 33.25
C ALA A 374 21.32 21.28 31.77
N LYS A 375 20.09 21.07 31.29
CA LYS A 375 19.69 21.43 29.93
C LYS A 375 19.64 22.94 29.74
N VAL A 376 19.02 23.68 30.66
CA VAL A 376 18.91 25.14 30.62
C VAL A 376 20.29 25.79 30.67
N LYS A 377 21.20 25.33 31.55
CA LYS A 377 22.60 25.78 31.58
C LYS A 377 23.32 25.50 30.26
N LYS A 378 23.07 24.35 29.65
CA LYS A 378 23.66 24.00 28.35
C LYS A 378 23.07 24.82 27.19
N GLU A 379 21.78 25.15 27.24
CA GLU A 379 21.09 26.00 26.27
C GLU A 379 21.53 27.47 26.42
N ALA A 380 21.76 27.94 27.66
CA ALA A 380 22.33 29.26 27.95
C ALA A 380 23.77 29.38 27.43
N ASN A 381 24.60 28.37 27.67
CA ASN A 381 25.99 28.32 27.19
C ASN A 381 26.11 27.95 25.70
N ARG A 382 24.98 27.70 25.02
CA ARG A 382 24.97 27.33 23.60
C ARG A 382 25.29 28.51 22.70
N TYR A 383 24.85 29.71 23.06
CA TYR A 383 25.00 30.90 22.22
C TYR A 383 26.11 31.79 22.76
N ILE A 384 27.11 32.07 21.92
CA ILE A 384 28.20 33.00 22.21
C ILE A 384 27.80 34.40 21.73
N GLN A 385 27.30 34.50 20.49
CA GLN A 385 26.71 35.72 19.93
C GLN A 385 25.50 35.34 19.05
N ARG A 386 24.48 36.19 18.99
CA ARG A 386 23.28 35.93 18.17
C ARG A 386 22.75 37.21 17.54
N TRP A 387 22.50 37.16 16.24
CA TRP A 387 21.86 38.21 15.45
C TRP A 387 20.58 37.64 14.81
N PRO A 388 19.42 37.79 15.49
CA PRO A 388 18.16 37.22 15.02
C PRO A 388 17.73 37.70 13.63
N ASP A 389 17.92 38.99 13.34
CA ASP A 389 17.49 39.63 12.08
C ASP A 389 18.24 39.08 10.86
N GLU A 390 19.52 38.74 11.06
CA GLU A 390 20.42 38.20 10.03
C GLU A 390 20.32 36.66 9.93
N LYS A 391 19.60 36.01 10.86
CA LYS A 391 19.56 34.54 11.03
C LYS A 391 20.95 33.92 11.23
N ILE A 392 21.83 34.65 11.91
CA ILE A 392 23.21 34.23 12.24
C ILE A 392 23.31 34.02 13.76
N SER A 393 23.92 32.91 14.17
CA SER A 393 24.34 32.67 15.56
C SER A 393 25.72 32.05 15.63
N VAL A 394 26.56 32.53 16.54
CA VAL A 394 27.79 31.84 16.95
C VAL A 394 27.40 30.93 18.11
N GLU A 395 27.49 29.62 17.89
CA GLU A 395 27.13 28.59 18.86
C GLU A 395 28.38 27.86 19.35
N ASN A 396 28.42 27.54 20.64
CA ASN A 396 29.48 26.72 21.24
C ASN A 396 29.24 25.24 20.88
N ALA A 397 30.16 24.61 20.15
CA ALA A 397 30.05 23.22 19.73
C ALA A 397 31.17 22.34 20.31
N ARG A 398 30.99 21.01 20.22
CA ARG A 398 31.89 20.00 20.81
C ARG A 398 33.36 20.12 20.40
N TRP A 399 33.66 20.77 19.27
CA TRP A 399 35.01 20.87 18.69
C TRP A 399 35.51 22.30 18.51
N GLY A 400 34.91 23.25 19.23
CA GLY A 400 35.15 24.70 19.14
C GLY A 400 33.90 25.48 18.70
N PRO A 401 33.90 26.81 18.77
CA PRO A 401 32.78 27.64 18.34
C PRO A 401 32.49 27.50 16.83
N VAL A 402 31.21 27.50 16.46
CA VAL A 402 30.75 27.39 15.07
C VAL A 402 29.75 28.48 14.75
N VAL A 403 29.71 28.90 13.50
CA VAL A 403 28.74 29.88 13.01
C VAL A 403 27.58 29.14 12.36
N LYS A 404 26.36 29.44 12.75
CA LYS A 404 25.14 28.90 12.15
C LYS A 404 24.45 29.99 11.35
N PHE A 405 24.21 29.72 10.07
CA PHE A 405 23.49 30.59 9.16
C PHE A 405 22.26 29.85 8.61
N GLY A 406 21.08 30.18 9.15
CA GLY A 406 19.84 29.44 8.86
C GLY A 406 19.95 27.94 9.20
N LYS A 407 19.95 27.08 8.17
CA LYS A 407 20.12 25.61 8.31
C LYS A 407 21.57 25.14 8.13
N LYS A 408 22.50 26.01 7.75
CA LYS A 408 23.90 25.67 7.46
C LYS A 408 24.78 25.93 8.69
N ILE A 409 25.77 25.06 8.88
CA ILE A 409 26.81 25.20 9.91
C ILE A 409 28.13 25.48 9.20
N VAL A 410 28.76 26.58 9.57
CA VAL A 410 30.02 27.10 9.04
C VAL A 410 31.06 27.01 10.17
N LYS A 411 32.20 26.40 9.90
CA LYS A 411 33.29 26.31 10.89
C LYS A 411 34.04 27.64 10.92
N LEU A 412 34.40 28.14 12.09
CA LEU A 412 35.39 29.22 12.16
C LEU A 412 36.71 28.72 11.56
N ASN A 413 37.38 29.56 10.79
CA ASN A 413 38.69 29.23 10.23
C ASN A 413 39.72 29.05 11.36
N PHE A 414 40.84 28.38 11.08
CA PHE A 414 41.97 28.39 12.01
C PHE A 414 42.58 29.80 12.08
N LYS A 415 43.11 30.17 13.24
CA LYS A 415 43.89 31.39 13.40
C LYS A 415 45.16 31.33 12.54
N PRO A 416 45.84 32.47 12.29
CA PRO A 416 47.13 32.51 11.58
C PRO A 416 48.24 31.64 12.22
N ASP A 417 48.11 31.33 13.51
CA ASP A 417 49.00 30.46 14.29
C ASP A 417 48.63 28.96 14.24
N GLY A 418 47.60 28.60 13.47
CA GLY A 418 47.10 27.22 13.35
C GLY A 418 46.20 26.75 14.50
N THR A 419 45.94 27.58 15.51
CA THR A 419 45.07 27.26 16.64
C THR A 419 43.60 27.59 16.35
N LYS A 420 42.68 27.03 17.15
CA LYS A 420 41.24 27.30 17.04
C LYS A 420 40.85 28.49 17.91
N TYR A 421 39.83 29.23 17.49
CA TYR A 421 39.20 30.26 18.31
C TYR A 421 38.61 29.68 19.59
N THR A 422 38.87 30.31 20.74
CA THR A 422 38.19 30.00 22.01
C THR A 422 36.81 30.68 22.06
N ALA A 423 35.97 30.30 23.03
CA ALA A 423 34.65 30.91 23.18
C ALA A 423 34.72 32.41 23.51
N GLU A 424 35.74 32.84 24.26
CA GLU A 424 35.97 34.25 24.63
C GLU A 424 36.44 35.08 23.43
N GLU A 425 37.29 34.50 22.60
CA GLU A 425 37.74 35.15 21.36
C GLU A 425 36.64 35.18 20.30
N ALA A 426 35.80 34.14 20.23
CA ALA A 426 34.64 34.13 19.34
C ALA A 426 33.55 35.12 19.78
N ALA A 427 33.57 35.57 21.04
CA ALA A 427 32.66 36.59 21.56
C ALA A 427 33.04 38.03 21.14
N THR A 428 34.28 38.24 20.69
CA THR A 428 34.76 39.58 20.27
C THR A 428 34.82 39.76 18.76
N ILE A 429 34.55 38.71 17.97
CA ILE A 429 34.51 38.80 16.50
C ILE A 429 33.29 39.64 16.08
N PRO A 430 33.47 40.72 15.31
CA PRO A 430 32.37 41.54 14.82
C PRO A 430 31.55 40.80 13.76
N LEU A 431 30.29 41.22 13.59
CA LEU A 431 29.33 40.59 12.68
C LEU A 431 29.83 40.56 11.22
N GLU A 432 30.57 41.58 10.81
CA GLU A 432 31.09 41.80 9.47
C GLU A 432 32.11 40.71 9.08
N ASP A 433 32.99 40.35 10.02
CA ASP A 433 33.97 39.28 9.83
C ASP A 433 33.29 37.91 9.80
N ILE A 434 32.25 37.72 10.62
CA ILE A 434 31.43 36.50 10.60
C ILE A 434 30.71 36.34 9.26
N LYS A 435 30.19 37.43 8.69
CA LYS A 435 29.60 37.44 7.34
C LYS A 435 30.65 37.12 6.27
N ALA A 436 31.87 37.65 6.36
CA ALA A 436 32.95 37.33 5.44
C ALA A 436 33.32 35.84 5.48
N MET A 437 33.40 35.24 6.68
CA MET A 437 33.66 33.80 6.85
C MET A 437 32.53 32.93 6.29
N ILE A 438 31.26 33.34 6.46
CA ILE A 438 30.11 32.65 5.87
C ILE A 438 30.19 32.74 4.34
N ALA A 439 30.50 33.90 3.76
CA ALA A 439 30.58 34.09 2.31
C ALA A 439 31.68 33.26 1.66
N ALA A 440 32.79 33.03 2.36
CA ALA A 440 33.91 32.20 1.89
C ALA A 440 33.57 30.70 1.82
N GLN A 441 32.77 30.17 2.77
CA GLN A 441 32.43 28.75 2.83
C GLN A 441 31.07 28.42 2.21
N VAL A 442 30.20 29.42 2.07
CA VAL A 442 28.86 29.26 1.50
C VAL A 442 28.72 30.17 0.28
N PRO A 443 28.87 29.62 -0.94
CA PRO A 443 28.65 30.37 -2.17
C PRO A 443 27.25 30.99 -2.16
N ASN A 444 27.17 32.29 -2.47
CA ASN A 444 25.92 33.05 -2.56
C ASN A 444 25.15 33.23 -1.23
N ALA A 445 25.83 33.18 -0.07
CA ALA A 445 25.20 33.27 1.26
C ALA A 445 24.34 34.52 1.48
N PHE A 446 24.77 35.67 0.96
CA PHE A 446 24.09 36.98 1.10
C PHE A 446 23.61 37.55 -0.23
N GLY A 447 23.65 36.74 -1.30
CA GLY A 447 23.11 37.14 -2.59
C GLY A 447 21.61 37.39 -2.47
N LYS A 448 21.13 38.57 -2.87
CA LYS A 448 19.69 38.84 -3.03
C LYS A 448 19.12 37.68 -3.86
N LYS A 449 18.16 36.92 -3.31
CA LYS A 449 17.40 35.91 -4.06
C LYS A 449 16.99 36.53 -5.40
N LYS A 450 17.50 36.03 -6.53
CA LYS A 450 16.80 36.22 -7.81
C LYS A 450 15.39 35.72 -7.57
N ALA A 451 14.41 36.60 -7.76
CA ALA A 451 13.01 36.21 -7.76
C ALA A 451 12.86 35.00 -8.68
N ALA A 452 12.23 33.94 -8.18
CA ALA A 452 11.85 32.81 -9.03
C ALA A 452 11.11 33.38 -10.25
N PRO A 453 11.37 32.89 -11.47
CA PRO A 453 10.68 33.39 -12.65
C PRO A 453 9.18 33.19 -12.41
N ARG A 454 8.43 34.30 -12.36
CA ARG A 454 6.98 34.25 -12.41
C ARG A 454 6.63 33.43 -13.65
N LYS A 455 5.97 32.28 -13.47
CA LYS A 455 5.31 31.57 -14.57
C LYS A 455 4.50 32.62 -15.33
N LYS A 456 4.80 32.79 -16.62
CA LYS A 456 4.01 33.64 -17.52
C LYS A 456 2.57 33.14 -17.44
N ALA A 457 1.65 34.02 -17.04
CA ALA A 457 0.24 33.78 -17.18
C ALA A 457 -0.07 33.54 -18.66
N VAL A 458 -0.72 32.42 -18.97
CA VAL A 458 -1.26 32.15 -20.30
C VAL A 458 -2.41 33.14 -20.54
N PRO A 459 -2.48 33.83 -21.69
CA PRO A 459 -3.58 34.76 -21.98
C PRO A 459 -4.91 34.00 -22.04
N GLY A 460 -5.93 34.55 -21.37
CA GLY A 460 -7.22 33.91 -21.13
C GLY A 460 -7.95 33.40 -22.37
N LEU A 461 -8.48 32.18 -22.26
CA LEU A 461 -9.56 31.69 -23.09
C LEU A 461 -10.85 32.45 -22.74
N LYS A 462 -11.40 33.12 -23.76
CA LYS A 462 -12.69 33.83 -23.71
C LYS A 462 -13.80 32.86 -23.28
N LYS A 463 -14.57 33.26 -22.26
CA LYS A 463 -15.88 32.67 -21.90
C LYS A 463 -16.81 32.67 -23.14
N PRO A 464 -17.53 31.57 -23.44
CA PRO A 464 -18.64 31.63 -24.39
C PRO A 464 -19.81 32.40 -23.76
N ALA A 465 -20.37 33.32 -24.54
CA ALA A 465 -21.50 34.15 -24.16
C ALA A 465 -22.79 33.33 -23.93
N ALA A 466 -23.52 33.70 -22.89
CA ALA A 466 -24.81 33.13 -22.51
C ALA A 466 -25.86 33.28 -23.64
N LYS A 467 -26.49 32.17 -24.03
CA LYS A 467 -27.70 32.18 -24.88
C LYS A 467 -28.90 32.66 -24.05
N LYS A 468 -29.49 33.79 -24.46
CA LYS A 468 -30.77 34.30 -23.95
C LYS A 468 -31.90 33.33 -24.32
N LYS A 469 -32.75 33.02 -23.33
CA LYS A 469 -34.06 32.38 -23.48
C LYS A 469 -34.97 33.24 -24.39
N ALA A 470 -35.50 32.64 -25.45
CA ALA A 470 -36.61 33.18 -26.22
C ALA A 470 -37.93 32.72 -25.60
N THR A 471 -38.83 33.69 -25.43
CA THR A 471 -40.16 33.59 -24.82
C THR A 471 -41.15 33.00 -25.82
N GLY A 472 -41.86 31.95 -25.41
CA GLY A 472 -42.95 31.35 -26.17
C GLY A 472 -44.18 32.27 -26.20
N LYS A 473 -44.67 32.57 -27.41
CA LYS A 473 -45.97 33.20 -27.65
C LYS A 473 -46.96 32.14 -28.15
N LYS A 474 -48.10 32.07 -27.46
CA LYS A 474 -49.36 31.42 -27.86
C LYS A 474 -49.81 31.83 -29.27
N LYS A 475 -50.39 30.89 -30.02
CA LYS A 475 -51.73 30.92 -30.69
C LYS A 475 -51.92 29.62 -31.48
N GLU A 476 -52.90 28.80 -31.13
CA GLU A 476 -54.24 28.69 -31.78
C GLU A 476 -54.19 28.33 -33.27
N LYS A 477 -54.36 27.05 -33.59
CA LYS A 477 -55.59 26.48 -34.17
C LYS A 477 -55.54 24.95 -34.15
#